data_AF-A0A256YUD7-F1
#
_entry.id   AF-A0A256YUD7-F1
#
_cell.length_a   1.000
_cell.length_b   1.000
_cell.length_c   1.000
_cell.angle_alpha   90.00
_cell.angle_beta   90.00
_cell.angle_gamma   90.00
#
_symmetry.space_group_name_H-M   'P 1'
#
loop_
_entity.id
_entity.type
_entity.pdbx_description
1 polymer ?
#
loop_
_entity_poly.entity_id
_entity_poly.type
_entity_poly.pdbx_seq_one_letter_code
_entity_poly.pdbx_strand_id
1 'polypeptide(L)'
;MEIIPLKRYASALKLLIGLFCSESFTYEGFVVDGIKRKLGVDPKDVKKVNIKGKVLVTTVEGEVEALPIEDAKKYSWNCGRCGDFSAELADISAGGVGLQGWTLTIIRTERGETLLKRAEEKGLIRVRPVEEEPKAYRILVNLSRRKRRRVLRRR
;
A
#
# COMPACT_ATOMS: atom_id res chain seq x y z
N MET A 1 36.00 6.21 0.33
CA MET A 1 35.07 5.51 -0.59
C MET A 1 34.14 6.55 -1.16
N GLU A 2 34.52 7.15 -2.29
CA GLU A 2 33.74 8.20 -2.94
C GLU A 2 32.42 7.61 -3.45
N ILE A 3 31.32 8.20 -2.98
CA ILE A 3 29.96 7.86 -3.41
C ILE A 3 29.75 8.50 -4.80
N ILE A 4 30.04 7.74 -5.86
CA ILE A 4 29.74 8.04 -7.27
C ILE A 4 28.23 8.42 -7.44
N PRO A 5 27.85 9.34 -8.37
CA PRO A 5 27.24 10.64 -8.07
C PRO A 5 25.73 10.58 -7.71
N LEU A 6 25.33 9.78 -6.72
CA LEU A 6 23.94 9.71 -6.27
C LEU A 6 23.43 11.05 -5.75
N LYS A 7 24.30 11.91 -5.21
CA LYS A 7 23.94 13.23 -4.69
C LYS A 7 23.28 14.11 -5.75
N ARG A 8 23.72 14.04 -7.02
CA ARG A 8 23.11 14.81 -8.12
C ARG A 8 21.66 14.39 -8.37
N TYR A 9 21.39 13.10 -8.37
CA TYR A 9 20.04 12.57 -8.60
C TYR A 9 19.15 12.69 -7.36
N ALA A 10 19.69 12.41 -6.17
CA ALA A 10 18.98 12.53 -4.91
C ALA A 10 18.58 13.98 -4.60
N SER A 11 19.42 14.96 -4.94
CA SER A 11 19.09 16.39 -4.74
C SER A 11 17.97 16.90 -5.66
N ALA A 12 17.72 16.22 -6.79
CA ALA A 12 16.58 16.48 -7.65
C ALA A 12 15.25 15.96 -7.08
N LEU A 13 15.28 14.94 -6.20
CA LEU A 13 14.08 14.40 -5.58
C LEU A 13 13.50 15.38 -4.56
N LYS A 14 12.41 16.05 -4.93
CA LYS A 14 11.76 17.09 -4.10
C LYS A 14 10.72 16.57 -3.11
N LEU A 15 10.24 15.36 -3.29
CA LEU A 15 9.29 14.71 -2.40
C LEU A 15 9.20 13.22 -2.72
N LEU A 16 9.07 12.38 -1.69
CA LEU A 16 8.80 10.95 -1.84
C LEU A 16 7.54 10.57 -1.06
N ILE A 17 6.47 10.20 -1.77
CA ILE A 17 5.26 9.62 -1.17
C ILE A 17 5.30 8.10 -1.39
N GLY A 18 5.36 7.34 -0.31
CA GLY A 18 5.39 5.89 -0.34
C GLY A 18 4.02 5.28 -0.01
N LEU A 19 3.65 4.22 -0.71
CA LEU A 19 2.41 3.48 -0.42
C LEU A 19 2.66 2.30 0.51
N PHE A 20 1.70 2.03 1.40
CA PHE A 20 1.73 0.78 2.16
C PHE A 20 1.58 -0.40 1.20
N CYS A 21 2.40 -1.42 1.39
CA CYS A 21 2.44 -2.57 0.51
C CYS A 21 2.65 -3.85 1.31
N SER A 22 1.80 -4.85 1.09
CA SER A 22 2.03 -6.20 1.63
C SER A 22 2.70 -7.09 0.59
N GLU A 23 2.08 -7.22 -0.58
CA GLU A 23 2.50 -8.06 -1.70
C GLU A 23 2.23 -7.31 -3.01
N SER A 24 2.92 -7.70 -4.07
CA SER A 24 2.58 -7.39 -5.46
C SER A 24 2.42 -8.68 -6.23
N PHE A 25 1.63 -8.67 -7.29
CA PHE A 25 1.25 -9.86 -8.05
C PHE A 25 1.61 -9.73 -9.52
N THR A 26 1.84 -10.85 -10.20
CA THR A 26 2.06 -10.87 -11.66
C THR A 26 0.74 -10.59 -12.39
N TYR A 27 0.83 -10.00 -13.59
CA TYR A 27 -0.35 -9.72 -14.40
C TYR A 27 -1.04 -11.03 -14.83
N GLU A 28 -0.26 -11.98 -15.32
CA GLU A 28 -0.75 -13.29 -15.77
C GLU A 28 -1.42 -14.04 -14.61
N GLY A 29 -0.78 -14.09 -13.44
CA GLY A 29 -1.32 -14.83 -12.31
C GLY A 29 -2.55 -14.15 -11.69
N PHE A 30 -2.46 -12.85 -11.38
CA PHE A 30 -3.54 -12.18 -10.67
C PHE A 30 -4.69 -11.78 -11.57
N VAL A 31 -4.40 -11.14 -12.72
CA VAL A 31 -5.43 -10.60 -13.60
C VAL A 31 -6.00 -11.69 -14.49
N VAL A 32 -5.16 -12.47 -15.17
CA VAL A 32 -5.65 -13.49 -16.10
C VAL A 32 -6.17 -14.71 -15.36
N ASP A 33 -5.39 -15.31 -14.46
CA ASP A 33 -5.82 -16.53 -13.77
C ASP A 33 -6.78 -16.23 -12.61
N GLY A 34 -6.45 -15.26 -11.76
CA GLY A 34 -7.23 -14.91 -10.58
C GLY A 34 -8.55 -14.22 -10.90
N ILE A 35 -8.52 -13.10 -11.61
CA ILE A 35 -9.73 -12.31 -11.90
C ILE A 35 -10.51 -12.95 -13.06
N LYS A 36 -9.89 -13.13 -14.23
CA LYS A 36 -10.63 -13.58 -15.41
C LYS A 36 -11.08 -15.03 -15.33
N ARG A 37 -10.15 -15.97 -15.12
CA ARG A 37 -10.49 -17.41 -15.16
C ARG A 37 -11.21 -17.88 -13.92
N LYS A 38 -10.75 -17.47 -12.74
CA LYS A 38 -11.27 -17.98 -11.47
C LYS A 38 -12.50 -17.23 -10.95
N LEU A 39 -12.57 -15.91 -11.09
CA LEU A 39 -13.78 -15.14 -10.72
C LEU A 39 -14.74 -14.96 -11.90
N GLY A 40 -14.35 -15.28 -13.14
CA GLY A 40 -15.20 -15.10 -14.31
C GLY A 40 -15.41 -13.63 -14.72
N VAL A 41 -14.65 -12.70 -14.14
CA VAL A 41 -14.78 -11.26 -14.39
C VAL A 41 -13.86 -10.83 -15.52
N ASP A 42 -14.38 -10.23 -16.59
CA ASP A 42 -13.52 -9.64 -17.61
C ASP A 42 -12.73 -8.46 -16.99
N PRO A 43 -11.39 -8.42 -17.10
CA PRO A 43 -10.59 -7.33 -16.57
C PRO A 43 -11.02 -5.92 -17.05
N LYS A 44 -11.67 -5.82 -18.21
CA LYS A 44 -12.20 -4.54 -18.73
C LYS A 44 -13.37 -4.00 -17.90
N ASP A 45 -14.12 -4.89 -17.25
CA ASP A 45 -15.29 -4.54 -16.45
C ASP A 45 -14.92 -4.27 -14.98
N VAL A 46 -13.64 -4.35 -14.63
CA VAL A 46 -13.16 -4.08 -13.27
C VAL A 46 -13.10 -2.58 -13.01
N LYS A 47 -13.96 -2.10 -12.13
CA LYS A 47 -13.98 -0.71 -11.65
C LYS A 47 -12.98 -0.47 -10.51
N LYS A 48 -12.83 -1.45 -9.61
CA LYS A 48 -11.99 -1.29 -8.42
C LYS A 48 -11.51 -2.65 -7.89
N VAL A 49 -10.25 -2.68 -7.46
CA VAL A 49 -9.70 -3.79 -6.68
C VAL A 49 -9.32 -3.29 -5.29
N ASN A 50 -9.67 -4.06 -4.25
CA ASN A 50 -9.34 -3.73 -2.87
C ASN A 50 -8.92 -4.98 -2.09
N ILE A 51 -7.94 -4.86 -1.19
CA ILE A 51 -7.43 -6.01 -0.42
C ILE A 51 -7.69 -5.77 1.06
N LYS A 52 -8.70 -6.47 1.61
CA LYS A 52 -9.14 -6.39 3.01
C LYS A 52 -9.39 -7.78 3.57
N GLY A 53 -8.33 -8.49 3.92
CA GLY A 53 -8.40 -9.90 4.36
C GLY A 53 -8.68 -10.89 3.21
N LYS A 54 -9.37 -10.45 2.16
CA LYS A 54 -9.56 -11.08 0.86
C LYS A 54 -9.39 -10.03 -0.25
N VAL A 55 -9.22 -10.47 -1.48
CA VAL A 55 -9.24 -9.59 -2.65
C VAL A 55 -10.69 -9.38 -3.05
N LEU A 56 -11.10 -8.12 -3.14
CA LEU A 56 -12.44 -7.69 -3.56
C LEU A 56 -12.31 -7.03 -4.92
N VAL A 57 -13.09 -7.52 -5.88
CA VAL A 57 -13.16 -6.98 -7.24
C VAL A 57 -14.56 -6.41 -7.42
N THR A 58 -14.66 -5.10 -7.60
CA THR A 58 -15.92 -4.42 -7.90
C THR A 58 -16.00 -4.18 -9.40
N THR A 59 -17.07 -4.65 -10.03
CA THR A 59 -17.33 -4.44 -11.46
C THR A 59 -17.90 -3.04 -11.72
N VAL A 60 -17.94 -2.63 -12.98
CA VAL A 60 -18.59 -1.36 -13.40
C VAL A 60 -20.08 -1.34 -13.05
N GLU A 61 -20.73 -2.50 -13.05
CA GLU A 61 -22.13 -2.71 -12.66
C GLU A 61 -22.35 -2.72 -11.14
N GLY A 62 -21.26 -2.77 -10.36
CA GLY A 62 -21.30 -2.67 -8.90
C GLY A 62 -21.30 -4.02 -8.17
N GLU A 63 -21.29 -5.14 -8.91
CA GLU A 63 -21.13 -6.48 -8.33
C GLU A 63 -19.76 -6.62 -7.67
N VAL A 64 -19.71 -7.34 -6.54
CA VAL A 64 -18.49 -7.51 -5.75
C VAL A 64 -18.14 -8.99 -5.64
N GLU A 65 -17.10 -9.37 -6.38
CA GLU A 65 -16.52 -10.70 -6.34
C GLU A 65 -15.35 -10.78 -5.37
N ALA A 66 -15.17 -11.96 -4.76
CA ALA A 66 -14.18 -12.15 -3.70
C ALA A 66 -13.24 -13.33 -3.99
N LEU A 67 -11.95 -13.03 -4.14
CA LEU A 67 -10.89 -14.04 -4.23
C LEU A 67 -10.21 -14.20 -2.85
N PRO A 68 -10.12 -15.42 -2.29
CA PRO A 68 -9.38 -15.67 -1.05
C PRO A 68 -7.93 -15.19 -1.14
N ILE A 69 -7.42 -14.61 -0.05
CA ILE A 69 -6.08 -14.02 -0.06
C ILE A 69 -4.99 -15.09 -0.21
N GLU A 70 -5.24 -16.30 0.26
CA GLU A 70 -4.37 -17.47 0.12
C GLU A 70 -4.18 -17.84 -1.35
N ASP A 71 -5.23 -17.72 -2.16
CA ASP A 71 -5.17 -17.96 -3.59
C ASP A 71 -4.43 -16.84 -4.31
N ALA A 72 -4.75 -15.58 -3.99
CA ALA A 72 -4.06 -14.44 -4.57
C ALA A 72 -2.54 -14.48 -4.31
N LYS A 73 -2.12 -14.91 -3.11
CA LYS A 73 -0.70 -15.02 -2.74
C LYS A 73 0.11 -15.99 -3.61
N LYS A 74 -0.54 -16.98 -4.24
CA LYS A 74 0.14 -17.89 -5.19
C LYS A 74 0.70 -17.13 -6.39
N TYR A 75 0.10 -15.99 -6.71
CA TYR A 75 0.52 -15.11 -7.81
C TYR A 75 1.49 -14.01 -7.38
N SER A 76 1.97 -14.03 -6.13
CA SER A 76 2.87 -12.98 -5.62
C SER A 76 4.25 -13.02 -6.29
N TRP A 77 4.78 -11.84 -6.64
CA TRP A 77 6.09 -11.73 -7.28
C TRP A 77 7.18 -11.37 -6.29
N ASN A 78 8.00 -12.36 -5.89
CA ASN A 78 9.26 -12.21 -5.13
C ASN A 78 9.18 -11.38 -3.82
N CYS A 79 7.99 -11.03 -3.34
CA CYS A 79 7.76 -10.13 -2.21
C CYS A 79 8.14 -10.74 -0.85
N GLY A 80 8.33 -12.06 -0.77
CA GLY A 80 8.71 -12.75 0.47
C GLY A 80 10.09 -12.39 1.05
N ARG A 81 10.89 -11.57 0.33
CA ARG A 81 12.16 -11.01 0.82
C ARG A 81 12.05 -9.55 1.27
N CYS A 82 10.91 -8.90 1.04
CA CYS A 82 10.68 -7.50 1.41
C CYS A 82 10.20 -7.41 2.87
N GLY A 83 10.92 -6.66 3.70
CA GLY A 83 10.61 -6.48 5.13
C GLY A 83 9.83 -5.20 5.47
N ASP A 84 9.63 -4.31 4.50
CA ASP A 84 9.01 -2.99 4.71
C ASP A 84 7.57 -2.99 4.22
N PHE A 85 6.63 -2.76 5.15
CA PHE A 85 5.21 -2.62 4.85
C PHE A 85 4.81 -1.16 4.64
N SER A 86 5.42 -0.25 5.38
CA SER A 86 4.91 1.10 5.59
C SER A 86 5.71 2.16 4.83
N ALA A 87 6.55 1.77 3.88
CA ALA A 87 7.43 2.65 3.12
C ALA A 87 8.26 3.54 4.06
N GLU A 88 9.10 2.91 4.87
CA GLU A 88 9.83 3.52 6.00
C GLU A 88 10.79 4.64 5.58
N LEU A 89 11.19 4.69 4.30
CA LEU A 89 12.14 5.67 3.75
C LEU A 89 11.47 6.83 2.99
N ALA A 90 10.14 6.93 3.00
CA ALA A 90 9.41 8.02 2.34
C ALA A 90 9.42 9.32 3.18
N ASP A 91 9.10 10.46 2.56
CA ASP A 91 8.77 11.69 3.29
C ASP A 91 7.38 11.57 3.94
N ILE A 92 6.44 10.98 3.19
CA ILE A 92 5.08 10.66 3.61
C ILE A 92 4.78 9.22 3.21
N SER A 93 4.23 8.43 4.14
CA SER A 93 3.74 7.09 3.82
C SER A 93 2.22 7.01 3.96
N ALA A 94 1.54 6.39 3.00
CA ALA A 94 0.10 6.42 2.91
C ALA A 94 -0.52 5.04 2.61
N GLY A 95 -1.64 4.70 3.24
CA GLY A 95 -2.45 3.55 2.84
C GLY A 95 -3.77 3.42 3.59
N GLY A 96 -4.73 2.69 3.01
CA GLY A 96 -6.11 2.59 3.52
C GLY A 96 -6.35 1.49 4.56
N VAL A 97 -5.34 1.07 5.33
CA VAL A 97 -5.50 -0.04 6.28
C VAL A 97 -6.34 0.36 7.49
N GLY A 98 -7.35 -0.45 7.81
CA GLY A 98 -8.22 -0.24 8.96
C GLY A 98 -9.19 0.93 8.83
N LEU A 99 -9.25 1.60 7.68
CA LEU A 99 -10.10 2.76 7.43
C LEU A 99 -11.02 2.57 6.22
N GLN A 100 -12.09 3.37 6.18
CA GLN A 100 -12.99 3.50 5.02
C GLN A 100 -13.11 4.98 4.66
N GLY A 101 -12.91 5.31 3.39
CA GLY A 101 -12.94 6.71 2.93
C GLY A 101 -11.77 7.59 3.39
N TRP A 102 -10.87 7.06 4.21
CA TRP A 102 -9.69 7.76 4.74
C TRP A 102 -8.39 7.00 4.43
N THR A 103 -7.30 7.77 4.36
CA THR A 103 -5.95 7.27 4.16
C THR A 103 -5.17 7.44 5.46
N LEU A 104 -4.69 6.32 6.03
CA LEU A 104 -3.78 6.37 7.16
C LEU A 104 -2.43 6.87 6.66
N THR A 105 -1.96 7.99 7.21
CA THR A 105 -0.78 8.71 6.73
C THR A 105 0.25 8.84 7.84
N ILE A 106 1.51 8.54 7.54
CA ILE A 106 2.65 8.69 8.44
C ILE A 106 3.56 9.76 7.87
N ILE A 107 3.77 10.82 8.63
CA ILE A 107 4.72 11.89 8.30
C ILE A 107 6.08 11.48 8.86
N ARG A 108 7.12 11.48 8.02
CA ARG A 108 8.46 10.99 8.41
C ARG A 108 9.54 12.06 8.38
N THR A 109 9.39 13.05 7.50
CA THR A 109 10.38 14.12 7.32
C THR A 109 9.71 15.49 7.40
N GLU A 110 10.50 16.52 7.72
CA GLU A 110 10.06 17.92 7.76
C GLU A 110 9.43 18.38 6.44
N ARG A 111 9.92 17.85 5.32
CA ARG A 111 9.40 18.13 3.97
C ARG A 111 8.01 17.56 3.78
N GLY A 112 7.80 16.32 4.23
CA GLY A 112 6.49 15.69 4.23
C GLY A 112 5.50 16.44 5.12
N GLU A 113 5.95 16.85 6.30
CA GLU A 113 5.15 17.63 7.24
C GLU A 113 4.72 18.99 6.64
N THR A 114 5.69 19.73 6.09
CA THR A 114 5.46 21.04 5.47
C THR A 114 4.45 20.94 4.32
N LEU A 115 4.56 19.92 3.48
CA LEU A 115 3.63 19.70 2.38
C LEU A 115 2.20 19.43 2.89
N LEU A 116 2.08 18.52 3.86
CA LEU A 116 0.77 18.09 4.37
C LEU A 116 0.05 19.24 5.08
N LYS A 117 0.77 20.02 5.90
CA LYS A 117 0.25 21.26 6.52
C LYS A 117 -0.23 22.25 5.46
N ARG A 118 0.57 22.53 4.44
CA ARG A 118 0.16 23.44 3.35
C ARG A 118 -1.05 22.94 2.58
N ALA A 119 -1.19 21.63 2.39
CA ALA A 119 -2.36 21.04 1.73
C ALA A 119 -3.62 21.18 2.59
N GLU A 120 -3.50 21.00 3.91
CA GLU A 120 -4.56 21.22 4.88
C GLU A 120 -4.97 22.70 4.95
N GLU A 121 -4.02 23.62 5.08
CA GLU A 121 -4.25 25.07 5.12
C GLU A 121 -4.97 25.58 3.87
N LYS A 122 -4.69 24.98 2.71
CA LYS A 122 -5.37 25.28 1.43
C LYS A 122 -6.73 24.60 1.28
N GLY A 123 -7.18 23.83 2.27
CA GLY A 123 -8.44 23.09 2.25
C GLY A 123 -8.48 21.95 1.22
N LEU A 124 -7.33 21.49 0.72
CA LEU A 124 -7.25 20.41 -0.28
C LEU A 124 -7.45 19.04 0.34
N ILE A 125 -7.13 18.90 1.63
CA ILE A 125 -7.31 17.68 2.41
C ILE A 125 -7.95 18.02 3.75
N ARG A 126 -8.57 17.00 4.35
CA ARG A 126 -8.96 17.02 5.77
C ARG A 126 -8.04 16.07 6.49
N VAL A 127 -7.59 16.46 7.68
CA VAL A 127 -6.78 15.60 8.55
C VAL A 127 -7.51 15.40 9.86
N ARG A 128 -7.20 14.29 10.53
CA ARG A 128 -7.60 14.05 11.91
C ARG A 128 -6.53 13.20 12.60
N PRO A 129 -6.33 13.36 13.92
CA PRO A 129 -5.36 12.58 14.67
C PRO A 129 -5.62 11.07 14.57
N VAL A 130 -4.55 10.27 14.58
CA VAL A 130 -4.65 8.80 14.50
C VAL A 130 -5.16 8.20 15.81
N GLU A 131 -5.06 8.95 16.90
CA GLU A 131 -5.52 8.62 18.25
C GLU A 131 -7.04 8.40 18.29
N GLU A 132 -7.80 9.03 17.39
CA GLU A 132 -9.23 8.79 17.20
C GLU A 132 -9.52 7.43 16.53
N GLU A 133 -8.50 6.80 15.92
CA GLU A 133 -8.60 5.55 15.16
C GLU A 133 -7.62 4.46 15.67
N PRO A 134 -7.67 4.08 16.97
CA PRO A 134 -6.67 3.21 17.59
C PRO A 134 -6.61 1.80 16.95
N LYS A 135 -7.74 1.34 16.37
CA LYS A 135 -7.80 0.08 15.63
C LYS A 135 -6.95 0.14 14.34
N ALA A 136 -7.00 1.23 13.59
CA ALA A 136 -6.23 1.40 12.36
C ALA A 136 -4.72 1.44 12.65
N TYR A 137 -4.32 2.19 13.69
CA TYR A 137 -2.93 2.22 14.15
C TYR A 137 -2.43 0.82 14.55
N ARG A 138 -3.21 0.07 15.34
CA ARG A 138 -2.85 -1.30 15.74
C ARG A 138 -2.69 -2.23 14.55
N ILE A 139 -3.56 -2.11 13.53
CA ILE A 139 -3.46 -2.91 12.29
C ILE A 139 -2.16 -2.58 11.55
N LEU A 140 -1.83 -1.30 11.38
CA LEU A 140 -0.58 -0.85 10.76
C LEU A 140 0.63 -1.47 11.46
N VAL A 141 0.74 -1.34 12.79
CA VAL A 141 1.86 -1.88 13.58
C VAL A 141 1.96 -3.40 13.41
N ASN A 142 0.83 -4.11 13.46
CA ASN A 142 0.80 -5.56 13.30
C ASN A 142 1.24 -6.01 11.90
N LEU A 143 0.79 -5.33 10.84
CA LEU A 143 1.17 -5.63 9.46
C LEU A 143 2.66 -5.35 9.21
N SER A 144 3.18 -4.23 9.70
CA SER A 144 4.62 -3.91 9.63
C SER A 144 5.47 -4.96 10.33
N ARG A 145 5.12 -5.34 11.57
CA ARG A 145 5.82 -6.40 12.32
C ARG A 145 5.75 -7.74 11.59
N ARG A 146 4.58 -8.10 11.07
CA ARG A 146 4.39 -9.38 10.35
C ARG A 146 5.25 -9.42 9.10
N LYS A 147 5.28 -8.35 8.29
CA LYS A 147 6.08 -8.31 7.06
C LYS A 147 7.58 -8.40 7.37
N ARG A 148 8.07 -7.65 8.36
CA ARG A 148 9.47 -7.72 8.81
C ARG A 148 9.87 -9.13 9.29
N ARG A 149 9.02 -9.79 10.09
CA ARG A 149 9.28 -11.16 10.59
C ARG A 149 9.35 -12.22 9.48
N ARG A 150 8.63 -12.05 8.36
CA ARG A 150 8.67 -13.01 7.24
C ARG A 150 10.07 -13.13 6.64
N VAL A 151 10.80 -12.02 6.58
CA VAL A 151 12.18 -12.00 6.07
C VAL A 151 13.13 -12.67 7.05
N LEU A 152 12.97 -12.41 8.35
CA LEU A 152 13.83 -12.97 9.41
C LEU A 152 13.67 -14.48 9.56
N ARG A 153 12.48 -15.03 9.33
CA ARG A 153 12.19 -16.48 9.42
C ARG A 153 12.74 -17.32 8.25
N ARG A 154 13.29 -16.68 7.21
CA ARG A 154 13.83 -17.34 6.01
C ARG A 154 15.36 -17.35 5.97
N ARG A 155 16.01 -16.89 7.04
CA ARG A 155 17.43 -17.13 7.32
C ARG A 155 17.54 -18.32 8.25
#